data_AF-A0A497V3A7-F1
#
_entry.id   AF-A0A497V3A7-F1
#
_cell.length_a   1.000
_cell.length_b   1.000
_cell.length_c   1.000
_cell.angle_alpha   90.00
_cell.angle_beta   90.00
_cell.angle_gamma   90.00
#
_symmetry.space_group_name_H-M   'P 1'
#
loop_
_entity.id
_entity.type
_entity.pdbx_description
1 polymer ?
#
loop_
_entity_poly.entity_id
_entity_poly.type
_entity_poly.pdbx_seq_one_letter_code
_entity_poly.pdbx_strand_id
1 'polypeptide(L)'
;MTENAPSAAALPQATHAKALPTIDPARCTGCGWCVAVCAPHVLSLQVQAQAQGTGAAPKAWGPKRSHLDDAAGCTGCALCAVRCPFDAIAMVRTGRPLAPDL
;
A
#
# COMPACT_ATOMS: atom_id res chain seq x y z
N MET A 1 -35.79 -20.50 19.77
CA MET A 1 -36.00 -19.24 19.04
C MET A 1 -35.42 -18.13 19.90
N THR A 2 -34.16 -17.74 19.81
CA THR A 2 -33.32 -17.58 18.62
C THR A 2 -31.86 -17.80 19.03
N GLU A 3 -31.24 -18.86 18.53
CA GLU A 3 -29.80 -18.96 18.44
C GLU A 3 -29.31 -17.85 17.49
N ASN A 4 -28.45 -16.95 17.96
CA ASN A 4 -27.74 -16.06 17.07
C ASN A 4 -26.25 -16.28 17.31
N ALA A 5 -25.68 -17.09 16.42
CA ALA A 5 -24.28 -17.45 16.42
C ALA A 5 -23.40 -16.20 16.27
N PRO A 6 -22.23 -16.13 16.93
CA PRO A 6 -21.22 -15.16 16.56
C PRO A 6 -20.68 -15.53 15.19
N SER A 7 -21.05 -14.79 14.14
CA SER A 7 -20.45 -14.94 12.81
C SER A 7 -19.03 -14.36 12.81
N ALA A 8 -18.13 -15.07 13.48
CA ALA A 8 -16.71 -14.99 13.28
C ALA A 8 -16.37 -15.60 11.91
N ALA A 9 -16.73 -14.92 10.83
CA ALA A 9 -16.07 -15.11 9.55
C ALA A 9 -14.81 -14.25 9.59
N ALA A 10 -13.78 -14.77 10.27
CA ALA A 10 -12.42 -14.35 10.07
C ALA A 10 -12.17 -14.33 8.55
N LEU A 11 -11.98 -13.13 7.99
CA LEU A 11 -11.51 -12.96 6.62
C LEU A 11 -10.27 -13.86 6.45
N PRO A 12 -10.14 -14.61 5.33
CA PRO A 12 -9.02 -15.50 5.15
C PRO A 12 -7.71 -14.70 5.21
N GLN A 13 -7.07 -14.85 6.37
CA GLN A 13 -5.66 -14.69 6.68
C GLN A 13 -4.78 -14.30 5.49
N ALA A 14 -4.29 -13.06 5.51
CA ALA A 14 -3.09 -12.54 4.87
C ALA A 14 -2.38 -13.55 3.95
N THR A 15 -2.88 -13.69 2.72
CA THR A 15 -2.23 -14.45 1.66
C THR A 15 -0.78 -14.01 1.59
N HIS A 16 0.14 -14.96 1.72
CA HIS A 16 1.58 -14.75 1.73
C HIS A 16 2.04 -13.97 0.51
N ALA A 17 2.09 -12.63 0.62
CA ALA A 17 2.53 -11.79 -0.45
C ALA A 17 3.99 -12.10 -0.76
N LYS A 18 4.21 -12.75 -1.91
CA LYS A 18 5.54 -13.04 -2.46
C LYS A 18 6.39 -11.77 -2.60
N ALA A 19 5.73 -10.63 -2.80
CA ALA A 19 6.34 -9.32 -2.93
C ALA A 19 5.45 -8.25 -2.30
N LEU A 20 6.08 -7.22 -1.74
CA LEU A 20 5.41 -6.03 -1.21
C LEU A 20 5.81 -4.79 -2.03
N PRO A 21 4.93 -3.78 -2.12
CA PRO A 21 5.25 -2.53 -2.79
C PRO A 21 6.29 -1.74 -2.00
N THR A 22 7.38 -1.38 -2.64
CA THR A 22 8.34 -0.37 -2.18
C THR A 22 8.08 0.92 -2.97
N ILE A 23 7.94 2.03 -2.25
CA ILE A 23 7.53 3.32 -2.83
C ILE A 23 8.74 4.25 -2.84
N ASP A 24 9.07 4.80 -4.00
CA ASP A 24 10.10 5.82 -4.16
C ASP A 24 9.51 7.21 -3.85
N PRO A 25 9.91 7.87 -2.75
CA PRO A 25 9.38 9.18 -2.39
C PRO A 25 9.88 10.32 -3.29
N ALA A 26 10.96 10.14 -4.05
CA ALA A 26 11.43 11.14 -5.01
C ALA A 26 10.54 11.16 -6.26
N ARG A 27 10.00 10.00 -6.66
CA ARG A 27 9.14 9.85 -7.85
C ARG A 27 7.64 9.94 -7.55
N CYS A 28 7.24 9.57 -6.33
CA CYS A 28 5.83 9.57 -5.95
C CYS A 28 5.29 11.01 -5.88
N THR A 29 4.28 11.32 -6.68
CA THR A 29 3.64 12.65 -6.73
C THR A 29 2.47 12.79 -5.76
N GLY A 30 2.02 11.70 -5.15
CA GLY A 30 0.83 11.66 -4.31
C GLY A 30 -0.49 11.69 -5.10
N CYS A 31 -0.50 11.18 -6.35
CA CYS A 31 -1.68 11.18 -7.23
C CYS A 31 -2.83 10.25 -6.79
N GLY A 32 -2.55 9.23 -5.97
CA GLY A 32 -3.59 8.38 -5.38
C GLY A 32 -4.08 7.19 -6.22
N TRP A 33 -3.59 6.99 -7.44
CA TRP A 33 -3.99 5.83 -8.27
C TRP A 33 -3.72 4.47 -7.60
N CYS A 34 -2.62 4.37 -6.85
CA CYS A 34 -2.27 3.18 -6.09
C CYS A 34 -3.26 2.91 -4.93
N VAL A 35 -3.79 3.97 -4.30
CA VAL A 35 -4.80 3.86 -3.24
C VAL A 35 -6.14 3.41 -3.84
N ALA A 36 -6.55 4.03 -4.94
CA ALA A 36 -7.82 3.73 -5.60
C ALA A 36 -7.90 2.28 -6.12
N VAL A 37 -6.80 1.72 -6.61
CA VAL A 37 -6.78 0.34 -7.14
C VAL A 37 -6.58 -0.72 -6.06
N CYS A 38 -6.21 -0.33 -4.83
CA CYS A 38 -5.93 -1.27 -3.76
C CYS A 38 -7.23 -1.78 -3.14
N ALA A 39 -7.74 -2.91 -3.62
CA ALA A 39 -8.94 -3.55 -3.08
C ALA A 39 -8.90 -3.82 -1.56
N PRO A 40 -7.78 -4.29 -0.95
CA PRO A 40 -7.72 -4.45 0.50
C PRO A 40 -7.46 -3.11 1.24
N HIS A 41 -7.37 -1.99 0.53
CA HIS A 41 -7.19 -0.64 1.07
C HIS A 41 -5.99 -0.48 2.02
N VAL A 42 -4.89 -1.18 1.74
CA VAL A 42 -3.66 -1.15 2.56
C VAL A 42 -2.69 -0.02 2.22
N LEU A 43 -3.04 0.85 1.27
CA LEU A 43 -2.23 1.99 0.84
C LEU A 43 -2.95 3.30 1.17
N SER A 44 -2.23 4.30 1.66
CA SER A 44 -2.74 5.66 1.86
C SER A 44 -1.80 6.72 1.28
N LEU A 45 -2.22 7.98 1.34
CA LEU A 45 -1.42 9.16 1.03
C LEU A 45 -1.10 9.91 2.32
N GLN A 46 0.16 9.86 2.75
CA GLN A 46 0.63 10.55 3.94
C GLN A 46 1.31 11.86 3.56
N VAL A 47 1.05 12.91 4.33
CA VAL A 47 1.80 14.16 4.25
C VAL A 47 3.20 13.92 4.78
N GLN A 48 4.21 14.27 3.99
CA GLN A 48 5.59 14.29 4.45
C GLN A 48 5.93 15.71 4.93
N ALA A 49 6.81 15.81 5.93
CA ALA A 49 7.39 17.07 6.32
C ALA A 49 8.09 17.72 5.10
N GLN A 50 7.85 19.00 4.88
CA GLN A 50 8.60 19.76 3.88
C GLN A 50 10.04 19.95 4.38
N ALA A 51 11.01 19.46 3.61
CA ALA A 51 12.39 19.89 3.79
C ALA A 51 12.46 21.41 3.55
N GLN A 52 12.93 22.15 4.55
CA GLN A 52 13.18 23.58 4.41
C GLN A 52 14.29 23.80 3.37
N GLY A 53 14.15 24.83 2.53
CA GLY A 53 15.23 25.26 1.62
C GLY A 53 15.23 24.65 0.21
N THR A 54 14.19 23.93 -0.22
CA THR A 54 14.11 23.34 -1.58
C THR A 54 13.70 24.32 -2.69
N GLY A 55 13.43 25.59 -2.36
CA GLY A 55 13.02 26.62 -3.33
C GLY A 55 11.63 26.40 -3.96
N ALA A 56 10.97 25.27 -3.68
CA ALA A 56 9.60 25.02 -4.08
C ALA A 56 8.64 25.85 -3.22
N ALA A 57 7.59 26.41 -3.85
CA ALA A 57 6.54 27.12 -3.14
C ALA A 57 5.95 26.21 -2.04
N PRO A 58 5.79 26.70 -0.80
CA PRO A 58 5.27 25.89 0.29
C PRO A 58 3.85 25.45 -0.05
N LYS A 59 3.63 24.13 -0.12
CA LYS A 59 2.26 23.60 -0.11
C LYS A 59 1.72 23.73 1.31
N ALA A 60 0.48 24.22 1.46
CA ALA A 60 -0.15 24.41 2.76
C ALA A 60 -0.02 23.18 3.69
N TRP A 61 -0.05 21.96 3.13
CA TRP A 61 0.10 20.70 3.85
C TRP A 61 1.25 19.81 3.32
N GLY A 62 2.30 20.38 2.73
CA GLY A 62 3.47 19.61 2.25
C GLY A 62 3.20 18.59 1.12
N PRO A 63 4.24 17.86 0.67
CA PRO A 63 4.11 16.85 -0.36
C PRO A 63 3.47 15.58 0.20
N LYS A 64 2.48 15.04 -0.51
CA LYS A 64 1.88 13.75 -0.18
C LYS A 64 2.67 12.62 -0.85
N ARG A 65 2.88 11.52 -0.13
CA ARG A 65 3.52 10.30 -0.62
C ARG A 65 2.67 9.10 -0.28
N SER A 66 2.70 8.11 -1.17
CA SER A 66 2.03 6.84 -0.89
C SER A 66 2.75 6.13 0.24
N HIS A 67 2.00 5.47 1.10
CA HIS A 67 2.50 4.68 2.21
C HIS A 67 1.75 3.34 2.26
N LEU A 68 2.45 2.24 2.56
CA LEU A 68 1.85 0.93 2.81
C LEU A 68 1.56 0.84 4.32
N ASP A 69 0.29 0.92 4.68
CA ASP A 69 -0.15 0.95 6.08
C ASP A 69 -0.30 -0.46 6.68
N ASP A 70 -0.68 -1.44 5.86
CA ASP A 70 -0.85 -2.83 6.27
C ASP A 70 -0.16 -3.78 5.30
N ALA A 71 1.08 -4.15 5.63
CA ALA A 71 1.84 -5.13 4.88
C ALA A 71 1.26 -6.55 4.96
N ALA A 72 0.56 -6.89 6.05
CA ALA A 72 -0.04 -8.22 6.22
C ALA A 72 -1.31 -8.37 5.38
N GLY A 73 -2.13 -7.32 5.27
CA GLY A 73 -3.30 -7.29 4.39
C GLY A 73 -2.96 -7.13 2.90
N CYS A 74 -1.71 -6.80 2.56
CA CYS A 74 -1.28 -6.74 1.16
C CYS A 74 -1.29 -8.13 0.53
N THR A 75 -1.95 -8.28 -0.63
CA THR A 75 -2.01 -9.56 -1.35
C THR A 75 -0.83 -9.78 -2.30
N GLY A 76 -0.01 -8.75 -2.55
CA GLY A 76 1.06 -8.79 -3.54
C GLY A 76 0.59 -8.76 -5.00
N CYS A 77 -0.65 -8.33 -5.29
CA CYS A 77 -1.25 -8.34 -6.64
C CYS A 77 -0.59 -7.41 -7.68
N ALA A 78 0.33 -6.53 -7.26
CA ALA A 78 1.07 -5.59 -8.11
C ALA A 78 0.25 -4.52 -8.86
N LEU A 79 -1.07 -4.43 -8.67
CA LEU A 79 -1.90 -3.43 -9.37
C LEU A 79 -1.50 -1.98 -9.05
N CYS A 80 -1.01 -1.71 -7.84
CA CYS A 80 -0.49 -0.38 -7.47
C CYS A 80 0.72 0.02 -8.30
N ALA A 81 1.63 -0.92 -8.61
CA ALA A 81 2.78 -0.70 -9.48
C ALA A 81 2.32 -0.46 -10.92
N VAL A 82 1.44 -1.32 -11.45
CA VAL A 82 0.89 -1.19 -12.82
C VAL A 82 0.17 0.13 -13.04
N ARG A 83 -0.55 0.63 -12.03
CA ARG A 83 -1.33 1.87 -12.14
C ARG A 83 -0.53 3.14 -11.85
N CYS A 84 0.70 3.06 -11.37
CA CYS A 84 1.48 4.24 -11.07
C CYS A 84 2.00 4.87 -12.38
N PRO A 85 1.52 6.05 -12.80
CA PRO A 85 1.98 6.65 -14.06
C PRO A 85 3.39 7.27 -13.96
N PHE A 86 3.93 7.35 -12.74
CA PHE A 86 5.27 7.87 -12.46
C PHE A 86 6.27 6.75 -12.18
N ASP A 87 5.82 5.49 -12.23
CA ASP A 87 6.62 4.29 -11.93
C ASP A 87 7.34 4.42 -10.56
N ALA A 88 6.63 5.00 -9.58
CA ALA A 88 7.15 5.25 -8.24
C ALA A 88 6.99 4.04 -7.30
N ILE A 89 6.50 2.89 -7.78
CA ILE A 89 6.22 1.71 -6.96
C ILE A 89 6.82 0.48 -7.63
N ALA A 90 7.73 -0.19 -6.92
CA ALA A 90 8.32 -1.46 -7.34
C ALA A 90 7.85 -2.59 -6.41
N MET A 91 7.55 -3.76 -6.96
CA MET A 91 7.22 -4.94 -6.14
C MET A 91 8.50 -5.70 -5.78
N VAL A 92 8.86 -5.70 -4.49
CA VAL A 92 10.09 -6.32 -3.99
C VAL A 92 9.76 -7.61 -3.27
N ARG A 93 10.45 -8.70 -3.64
CA ARG A 93 10.24 -10.02 -3.02
C ARG A 93 10.57 -9.96 -1.54
N THR A 94 9.64 -10.42 -0.71
CA THR A 94 9.90 -10.62 0.72
C THR A 94 10.55 -11.99 0.88
N GLY A 95 11.64 -12.09 1.64
CA GLY A 95 12.49 -13.29 1.72
C GLY A 95 11.85 -14.53 2.37
N ARG A 96 10.51 -14.61 2.45
CA ARG A 96 9.81 -15.77 3.02
C ARG A 96 9.39 -16.73 1.90
N PRO A 97 9.83 -18.00 1.92
CA PRO A 97 9.27 -19.03 1.06
C PRO A 97 7.77 -19.15 1.33
N LEU A 98 6.93 -19.22 0.28
CA LEU A 98 5.55 -19.64 0.50
C LEU A 98 5.58 -21.09 0.97
N ALA A 99 4.94 -21.37 2.09
CA ALA A 99 4.50 -22.73 2.35
C ALA A 99 3.64 -23.16 1.16
N PRO A 100 3.92 -24.31 0.52
CA PRO A 100 3.04 -24.83 -0.51
C PRO A 100 1.69 -25.15 0.13
N ASP A 101 0.61 -24.70 -0.52
CA ASP A 101 -0.77 -25.01 -0.13
C ASP A 101 -1.01 -26.50 -0.46
N LEU A 102 -0.74 -27.39 0.52
CA LEU A 102 -0.99 -28.84 0.49
C LEU A 102 -2.23 -29.18 1.33
#